data_AF-A0A956CYD5-F1
#
_entry.id   AF-A0A956CYD5-F1
#
_cell.length_a   1.000
_cell.length_b   1.000
_cell.length_c   1.000
_cell.angle_alpha   90.00
_cell.angle_beta   90.00
_cell.angle_gamma   90.00
#
_symmetry.space_group_name_H-M   'P 1'
#
loop_
_entity.id
_entity.type
_entity.pdbx_description
1 polymer ?
#
loop_
_entity_poly.entity_id
_entity_poly.type
_entity_poly.pdbx_seq_one_letter_code
_entity_poly.pdbx_strand_id
1 'polypeptide(L)'
;MHLLLMLAFFAVVGGAAYVIVTRANELFCVSIRDGVCLVIRGNVPPKIWRELVTTARVNRIERGTIRAVKQGGSARLVTEGISPEITQRLRNAIGSAGLSAMKLGTTKESGGARNLGQVLGVAWLAWMLTRR
;
A
#
# COMPACT_ATOMS: atom_id res chain seq x y z
N MET A 1 10.41 13.69 -37.24
CA MET A 1 11.22 12.80 -36.38
C MET A 1 11.55 13.42 -35.02
N HIS A 2 12.13 14.63 -34.96
CA HIS A 2 12.50 15.28 -33.68
C HIS A 2 11.30 15.54 -32.73
N LEU A 3 10.17 16.02 -33.23
CA LEU A 3 8.96 16.24 -32.40
C LEU A 3 8.47 14.95 -31.72
N LEU A 4 8.51 13.82 -32.44
CA LEU A 4 8.05 12.52 -31.96
C LEU A 4 8.99 11.97 -30.87
N LEU A 5 10.30 12.19 -31.03
CA LEU A 5 11.30 11.87 -30.00
C LEU A 5 11.14 12.72 -28.74
N MET A 6 10.85 14.02 -28.87
CA MET A 6 10.61 14.90 -27.72
C MET A 6 9.35 14.47 -26.95
N LEU A 7 8.25 14.19 -27.65
CA LEU A 7 7.02 13.70 -27.02
C LEU A 7 7.24 12.37 -26.30
N ALA A 8 7.96 11.43 -26.92
CA ALA A 8 8.32 10.17 -26.28
C ALA A 8 9.18 10.39 -25.02
N PHE A 9 10.17 11.28 -25.09
CA PHE A 9 11.00 11.63 -23.94
C PHE A 9 10.19 12.21 -22.79
N PHE A 10 9.33 13.20 -23.05
CA PHE A 10 8.46 13.79 -22.03
C PHE A 10 7.46 12.79 -21.45
N ALA A 11 6.92 11.88 -22.26
CA ALA A 11 6.04 10.81 -21.78
C ALA A 11 6.77 9.85 -20.84
N VAL A 12 8.01 9.45 -21.17
CA VAL A 12 8.83 8.58 -20.33
C VAL A 12 9.23 9.27 -19.03
N VAL A 13 9.74 10.49 -19.10
CA VAL A 13 10.17 11.26 -17.92
C VAL A 13 8.98 11.62 -17.04
N GLY A 14 7.88 12.09 -17.64
CA GLY A 14 6.64 12.40 -16.94
C GLY A 14 6.02 11.17 -16.29
N GLY A 15 6.00 10.03 -16.99
CA GLY A 15 5.54 8.75 -16.44
C GLY A 15 6.41 8.28 -15.26
N ALA A 16 7.74 8.35 -15.39
CA ALA A 16 8.66 8.02 -14.32
C ALA A 16 8.47 8.93 -13.09
N ALA A 17 8.38 10.24 -13.30
CA ALA A 17 8.13 11.22 -12.24
C ALA A 17 6.78 10.96 -11.54
N TYR A 18 5.72 10.65 -12.30
CA TYR A 18 4.42 10.30 -11.75
C TYR A 18 4.49 9.05 -10.86
N VAL A 19 5.17 8.00 -11.29
CA VAL A 19 5.37 6.78 -10.49
C VAL A 19 6.19 7.06 -9.23
N ILE A 20 7.21 7.90 -9.31
CA ILE A 20 8.05 8.26 -8.15
C ILE A 20 7.22 9.05 -7.12
N VAL A 21 6.50 10.08 -7.57
CA VAL A 21 5.70 10.95 -6.68
C VAL A 21 4.54 10.19 -6.03
N THR A 22 3.86 9.33 -6.78
CA THR A 22 2.78 8.50 -6.22
C THR A 22 3.31 7.56 -5.15
N ARG A 23 4.50 6.96 -5.34
CA ARG A 23 5.16 6.11 -4.34
C ARG A 23 5.69 6.90 -3.14
N ALA A 24 6.20 8.12 -3.34
CA ALA A 24 6.71 8.95 -2.24
C ALA A 24 5.63 9.37 -1.23
N ASN A 25 4.38 9.41 -1.68
CA ASN A 25 3.23 9.70 -0.83
C ASN A 25 2.62 8.45 -0.17
N GLU A 26 3.07 7.23 -0.49
CA GLU A 26 2.58 6.01 0.15
C GLU A 26 3.15 5.87 1.57
N LEU A 27 2.27 5.85 2.58
CA LEU A 27 2.62 5.56 3.97
C LEU A 27 2.85 4.06 4.19
N PHE A 28 1.97 3.24 3.61
CA PHE A 28 2.14 1.79 3.53
C PHE A 28 1.35 1.20 2.37
N CYS A 29 1.78 0.01 1.93
CA CYS A 29 1.10 -0.80 0.93
C CYS A 29 1.02 -2.23 1.43
N VAL A 30 -0.18 -2.80 1.44
CA VAL A 30 -0.47 -4.18 1.83
C VAL A 30 -1.10 -4.90 0.65
N SER A 31 -0.54 -6.04 0.28
CA SER A 31 -1.14 -6.95 -0.68
C SER A 31 -1.91 -8.03 0.07
N ILE A 32 -3.08 -8.38 -0.44
CA ILE A 32 -3.92 -9.45 0.06
C ILE A 32 -3.99 -10.54 -1.01
N ARG A 33 -3.80 -11.79 -0.58
CA ARG A 33 -4.01 -12.98 -1.39
C ARG A 33 -4.60 -14.09 -0.53
N ASP A 34 -5.72 -14.67 -0.96
CA ASP A 34 -6.41 -15.79 -0.29
C ASP A 34 -6.68 -15.51 1.21
N GLY A 35 -7.10 -14.27 1.53
CA GLY A 35 -7.32 -13.81 2.90
C GLY A 35 -6.05 -13.55 3.72
N VAL A 36 -4.86 -13.78 3.17
CA VAL A 36 -3.56 -13.52 3.80
C VAL A 36 -3.08 -12.11 3.41
N CYS A 37 -2.67 -11.33 4.40
CA CYS A 37 -2.10 -10.00 4.19
C CYS A 37 -0.57 -10.05 4.21
N LEU A 38 0.06 -9.28 3.32
CA LEU A 38 1.50 -9.08 3.27
C LEU A 38 1.82 -7.60 3.09
N VAL A 39 2.58 -7.02 4.02
CA VAL A 39 3.08 -5.65 3.87
C VAL A 39 4.11 -5.64 2.74
N ILE A 40 3.87 -4.88 1.67
CA ILE A 40 4.79 -4.76 0.54
C ILE A 40 5.71 -3.55 0.73
N ARG A 41 5.20 -2.46 1.30
CA ARG A 41 5.95 -1.22 1.54
C ARG A 41 5.47 -0.50 2.80
N GLY A 42 6.36 0.32 3.35
CA GLY A 42 6.08 1.18 4.49
C GLY A 42 5.93 0.42 5.80
N ASN A 43 5.33 1.08 6.79
CA ASN A 43 5.06 0.47 8.08
C ASN A 43 3.58 0.59 8.42
N VAL A 44 2.97 -0.54 8.77
CA VAL A 44 1.56 -0.59 9.19
C VAL A 44 1.51 -0.60 10.71
N PRO A 45 0.85 0.37 11.37
CA PRO A 45 0.68 0.34 12.82
C PRO A 45 -0.04 -0.93 13.29
N PRO A 46 0.32 -1.55 14.43
CA PRO A 46 -0.22 -2.84 14.86
C PRO A 46 -1.75 -2.88 15.00
N LYS A 47 -2.39 -1.77 15.38
CA LYS A 47 -3.86 -1.67 15.45
C LYS A 47 -4.50 -1.77 14.06
N ILE A 48 -3.94 -1.05 13.08
CA ILE A 48 -4.40 -1.06 11.69
C ILE A 48 -4.12 -2.43 11.06
N TRP A 49 -2.94 -3.02 11.32
CA TRP A 49 -2.59 -4.34 10.82
C TRP A 49 -3.60 -5.42 11.24
N ARG A 50 -3.98 -5.45 12.53
CA ARG A 50 -4.98 -6.40 13.04
C ARG A 50 -6.33 -6.23 12.33
N GLU A 51 -6.75 -5.00 12.11
CA GLU A 51 -8.01 -4.70 11.43
C GLU A 51 -7.99 -5.14 9.97
N LEU A 52 -6.88 -4.90 9.27
CA LEU A 52 -6.66 -5.32 7.88
C LEU A 52 -6.73 -6.85 7.76
N VAL A 53 -5.99 -7.57 8.60
CA VAL A 53 -5.97 -9.04 8.62
C VAL A 53 -7.35 -9.61 8.94
N THR A 54 -8.03 -9.05 9.94
CA THR A 54 -9.38 -9.49 10.33
C THR A 54 -10.36 -9.28 9.18
N THR A 55 -10.35 -8.09 8.58
CA THR A 55 -11.25 -7.76 7.47
C THR A 55 -10.97 -8.63 6.25
N ALA A 56 -9.71 -8.84 5.88
CA ALA A 56 -9.32 -9.68 4.76
C ALA A 56 -9.80 -11.13 4.93
N ARG A 57 -9.64 -11.68 6.14
CA ARG A 57 -10.04 -13.04 6.47
C ARG A 57 -11.56 -13.20 6.52
N VAL A 58 -12.27 -12.32 7.22
CA VAL A 58 -13.74 -12.38 7.41
C VAL A 58 -14.46 -12.26 6.06
N ASN A 59 -13.99 -11.36 5.20
CA ASN A 59 -14.62 -11.11 3.90
C ASN A 59 -14.05 -12.01 2.78
N ARG A 60 -13.16 -12.96 3.11
CA ARG A 60 -12.54 -13.91 2.16
C ARG A 60 -11.98 -13.22 0.91
N ILE A 61 -11.22 -12.15 1.10
CA ILE A 61 -10.66 -11.39 -0.01
C ILE A 61 -9.63 -12.26 -0.75
N GLU A 62 -9.95 -12.70 -1.96
CA GLU A 62 -9.09 -13.56 -2.78
C GLU A 62 -7.84 -12.82 -3.26
N ARG A 63 -7.99 -11.58 -3.74
CA ARG A 63 -6.87 -10.78 -4.21
C ARG A 63 -7.18 -9.30 -4.11
N GLY A 64 -6.30 -8.54 -3.45
CA GLY A 64 -6.47 -7.10 -3.35
C GLY A 64 -5.18 -6.37 -2.97
N THR A 65 -5.20 -5.05 -3.12
CA THR A 65 -4.13 -4.18 -2.63
C THR A 65 -4.77 -3.04 -1.84
N ILE A 66 -4.19 -2.74 -0.68
CA ILE A 66 -4.60 -1.65 0.19
C ILE A 66 -3.40 -0.72 0.34
N ARG A 67 -3.58 0.56 -0.01
CA ARG A 67 -2.56 1.59 0.09
C ARG A 67 -3.08 2.73 0.96
N ALA A 68 -2.25 3.17 1.90
CA ALA A 68 -2.47 4.43 2.58
C ALA A 68 -1.54 5.47 1.95
N VAL A 69 -2.10 6.58 1.47
CA VAL A 69 -1.34 7.68 0.84
C VAL A 69 -1.57 8.99 1.58
N LYS A 70 -0.56 9.85 1.64
CA LYS A 70 -0.69 11.22 2.12
C LYS A 70 -1.31 12.07 1.01
N GLN A 71 -2.51 12.61 1.24
CA GLN A 71 -3.20 13.50 0.31
C GLN A 71 -3.85 14.66 1.08
N GLY A 72 -3.53 15.90 0.69
CA GLY A 72 -4.13 17.10 1.30
C GLY A 72 -3.88 17.23 2.81
N GLY A 73 -2.71 16.78 3.30
CA GLY A 73 -2.37 16.82 4.73
C GLY A 73 -2.97 15.71 5.59
N SER A 74 -3.83 14.87 5.01
CA SER A 74 -4.43 13.71 5.68
C SER A 74 -4.01 12.40 5.03
N ALA A 75 -4.13 11.30 5.76
CA ALA A 75 -3.93 9.98 5.19
C ALA A 75 -5.23 9.49 4.54
N ARG A 76 -5.15 9.01 3.29
CA ARG A 76 -6.26 8.48 2.50
C ARG A 76 -6.01 7.01 2.18
N LEU A 77 -7.06 6.20 2.31
CA LEU A 77 -7.03 4.80 1.89
C LEU A 77 -7.46 4.66 0.43
N VAL A 78 -6.65 3.94 -0.35
CA VAL A 78 -6.90 3.54 -1.73
C VAL A 78 -6.85 2.01 -1.79
N THR A 79 -7.83 1.41 -2.46
CA THR A 79 -7.96 -0.04 -2.57
C THR A 79 -8.07 -0.44 -4.05
N GLU A 80 -7.50 -1.60 -4.39
CA GLU A 80 -7.56 -2.20 -5.72
C GLU A 80 -7.97 -3.67 -5.57
N GLY A 81 -8.91 -4.17 -6.37
CA GLY A 81 -9.40 -5.56 -6.29
C GLY A 81 -10.25 -5.86 -5.05
N ILE A 82 -10.70 -4.85 -4.32
CA ILE A 82 -11.54 -4.98 -3.12
C ILE A 82 -12.88 -4.29 -3.38
N SER A 83 -13.97 -4.89 -2.91
CA SER A 83 -15.31 -4.33 -3.14
C SER A 83 -15.47 -2.94 -2.50
N PRO A 84 -16.33 -2.07 -3.06
CA PRO A 84 -16.58 -0.74 -2.50
C PRO A 84 -17.08 -0.77 -1.05
N GLU A 85 -17.90 -1.76 -0.69
CA GLU A 85 -18.48 -1.92 0.63
C GLU A 85 -17.40 -2.24 1.67
N ILE A 86 -16.51 -3.16 1.34
CA ILE A 86 -15.35 -3.52 2.18
C ILE A 86 -14.39 -2.32 2.26
N THR A 87 -14.19 -1.61 1.15
CA THR A 87 -13.35 -0.41 1.11
C THR A 87 -13.86 0.66 2.07
N GLN A 88 -15.16 0.90 2.09
CA GLN A 88 -15.76 1.89 2.99
C GLN A 88 -15.66 1.44 4.46
N ARG A 89 -15.87 0.14 4.74
CA ARG A 89 -15.66 -0.43 6.09
C ARG A 89 -14.23 -0.24 6.56
N LEU A 90 -13.25 -0.56 5.71
CA LEU A 90 -11.83 -0.35 5.99
C LEU A 90 -11.54 1.12 6.25
N ARG A 91 -12.08 2.04 5.43
CA ARG A 91 -11.92 3.48 5.63
C ARG A 91 -12.46 3.92 6.99
N ASN A 92 -13.63 3.43 7.40
CA ASN A 92 -14.22 3.74 8.70
C ASN A 92 -13.36 3.21 9.86
N ALA A 93 -12.91 1.96 9.76
CA ALA A 93 -12.10 1.32 10.79
C ALA A 93 -10.71 1.96 10.92
N ILE A 94 -10.14 2.39 9.81
CA ILE A 94 -8.83 3.03 9.74
C ILE A 94 -8.92 4.51 10.15
N GLY A 95 -10.00 5.19 9.79
CA GLY A 95 -10.30 6.56 10.24
C GLY A 95 -10.47 6.64 11.76
N SER A 96 -11.20 5.69 12.36
CA SER A 96 -11.38 5.61 13.82
C SER A 96 -10.13 5.10 14.56
N ALA A 97 -9.25 4.36 13.88
CA ALA A 97 -7.98 3.89 14.44
C ALA A 97 -6.89 4.98 14.53
N GLY A 98 -7.14 6.20 14.04
CA GLY A 98 -6.24 7.35 14.23
C GLY A 98 -5.26 7.56 13.07
N LEU A 99 -5.72 7.49 11.81
CA LEU A 99 -4.89 7.95 10.68
C LEU A 99 -4.44 9.41 10.81
N SER A 100 -5.28 10.26 11.41
CA SER A 100 -4.95 11.65 11.74
C SER A 100 -3.89 11.77 12.84
N ALA A 101 -3.71 10.73 13.66
CA ALA A 101 -2.67 10.67 14.70
C ALA A 101 -1.35 10.07 14.19
N MET A 102 -1.32 9.56 12.95
CA MET A 102 -0.08 9.13 12.29
C MET A 102 0.74 10.37 11.91
N LYS A 103 1.31 11.03 12.93
CA LYS A 103 2.39 12.00 12.75
C LYS A 103 3.55 11.26 12.10
N LEU A 104 3.93 11.79 10.94
CA LEU A 104 5.15 11.55 10.19
C LEU A 104 6.33 11.35 11.18
N GLY A 105 6.75 10.11 11.46
CA GLY A 105 8.04 9.86 12.12
C GLY A 105 8.12 8.88 13.30
N THR A 106 7.02 8.37 13.86
CA THR A 106 7.13 7.47 15.04
C THR A 106 6.33 6.18 14.88
N THR A 107 6.76 5.32 13.95
CA THR A 107 6.42 3.91 14.07
C THR A 107 7.68 3.13 14.39
N LYS A 108 7.82 2.78 15.68
CA LYS A 108 8.78 1.79 16.16
C LYS A 108 8.60 0.52 15.33
N GLU A 109 9.74 0.04 14.85
CA GLU A 109 9.91 -1.10 13.95
C GLU A 109 9.16 -2.33 14.46
N SER A 110 8.28 -2.91 13.62
CA SER A 110 7.91 -4.31 13.79
C SER A 110 9.11 -5.14 13.34
N GLY A 111 9.89 -5.62 14.31
CA GLY A 111 11.13 -6.39 14.15
C GLY A 111 10.96 -7.79 13.58
N GLY A 112 10.31 -7.92 12.43
CA GLY A 112 10.40 -9.10 11.56
C GLY A 112 11.34 -8.80 10.40
N ALA A 113 12.27 -9.71 10.09
CA ALA A 113 13.16 -9.56 8.95
C ALA A 113 12.34 -9.35 7.67
N ARG A 114 12.43 -8.14 7.09
CA ARG A 114 11.76 -7.83 5.82
C ARG A 114 12.36 -8.72 4.73
N ASN A 115 11.53 -9.41 3.96
CA ASN A 115 12.01 -10.20 2.82
C ASN A 115 12.41 -9.28 1.64
N LEU A 116 13.22 -9.78 0.70
CA LEU A 116 13.74 -8.99 -0.42
C LEU A 116 12.64 -8.34 -1.26
N GLY A 117 11.48 -9.00 -1.40
CA GLY A 117 10.34 -8.42 -2.10
C GLY A 117 9.72 -7.24 -1.36
N GLN A 118 9.75 -7.23 -0.03
CA GLN A 118 9.34 -6.09 0.81
C GLN A 118 10.36 -4.95 0.77
N VAL A 119 11.66 -5.28 0.72
CA VAL A 119 12.74 -4.30 0.57
C VAL A 119 12.65 -3.58 -0.79
N LEU A 120 12.41 -4.34 -1.85
CA LEU A 120 12.27 -3.80 -3.22
C LEU A 120 10.87 -3.23 -3.50
N GLY A 121 9.90 -3.47 -2.61
CA GLY A 121 8.51 -3.05 -2.78
C GLY A 121 7.80 -3.73 -3.96
N VAL A 122 8.17 -4.98 -4.26
CA VAL A 122 7.68 -5.77 -5.38
C VAL A 122 6.78 -6.89 -4.87
N ALA A 123 5.47 -6.78 -5.10
CA ALA A 123 4.49 -7.69 -4.53
C ALA A 123 4.66 -9.16 -4.96
N TRP A 124 4.92 -9.42 -6.25
CA TRP A 124 5.08 -10.80 -6.73
C TRP A 124 6.30 -11.50 -6.11
N LEU A 125 7.41 -10.78 -5.98
CA LEU A 125 8.64 -11.29 -5.36
C LEU A 125 8.45 -11.48 -3.85
N ALA A 126 7.73 -10.57 -3.19
CA ALA A 126 7.42 -10.68 -1.77
C ALA A 126 6.60 -11.96 -1.50
N TRP A 127 5.58 -12.22 -2.31
CA TRP A 127 4.79 -13.44 -2.23
C TRP A 127 5.58 -14.71 -2.55
N MET A 128 6.53 -14.65 -3.49
CA MET A 128 7.39 -15.78 -3.82
C MET A 128 8.28 -16.18 -2.63
N LEU A 129 8.81 -15.21 -1.90
CA LEU A 129 9.71 -15.44 -0.78
C LEU A 129 8.99 -15.76 0.54
N THR A 130 7.74 -15.34 0.68
CA THR A 130 6.89 -15.71 1.83
C THR A 130 6.35 -17.14 1.72
N ARG A 131 6.36 -17.77 0.53
CA ARG A 131 5.87 -19.14 0.29
C ARG A 131 6.87 -20.26 0.68
N ARG A 132 7.92 -19.95 1.43
CA ARG A 132 8.87 -20.94 1.93
C ARG A 132 8.42 -21.53 3.26
#